data_AF-B8MMX7-F1
#
_entry.id   AF-B8MMX7-F1
#
_cell.length_a   1.000
_cell.length_b   1.000
_cell.length_c   1.000
_cell.angle_alpha   90.00
_cell.angle_beta   90.00
_cell.angle_gamma   90.00
#
_symmetry.space_group_name_H-M   'P 1'
#
loop_
_entity.id
_entity.type
_entity.pdbx_description
1 polymer ?
#
loop_
_entity_poly.entity_id
_entity_poly.type
_entity_poly.pdbx_seq_one_letter_code
_entity_poly.pdbx_strand_id
1 'polypeptide(L)'
;MRINKNWQTVCFLATAFLARPAYMGRLSQMKKVMGSIPIPVADNPWAAMLIDPLTVEFRANMTEVPRYSLDSKPEWAPAGWDMEKVMDMTVEEWESLTERQRDVLRAGMEAHCGTEFKNEVIDDMMARSEPKAPADPPTQPPNFMSVMQRYHSTGDLGFVFYRTTYDQDDEQWSLIKQKLNTIVESTFDYYSNIDGVNEAKQRWKLLWVEDPEKFKDMTPKDLGAHYRDSMGKLPMNYKHSMFFAVDQASARSLLLADTSSDRLQERPRLGDVIPFVIAMDNNLGLDTEPEPEPEQQTEYSPADDDEDHEDLETWYGPFRAQPSSIVDGIYTIVASEIMEMHEFAYAAHGTDDVWWDSYAGVWTIDDEGRYVERPFEDAALLRVEYREKKEKKKTSTTTHDSREL
;
A
#
# COMPACT_ATOMS: atom_id res chain seq x y z
N MET A 1 34.97 -21.64 38.52
CA MET A 1 35.48 -20.62 39.47
C MET A 1 36.94 -20.31 39.13
N ARG A 2 37.17 -19.35 38.22
CA ARG A 2 38.43 -18.59 38.07
C ARG A 2 38.05 -17.29 37.37
N ILE A 3 38.26 -16.21 38.11
CA ILE A 3 37.86 -14.84 37.82
C ILE A 3 38.93 -14.24 36.92
N ASN A 4 38.53 -13.54 35.86
CA ASN A 4 39.38 -12.55 35.20
C ASN A 4 38.61 -11.23 35.14
N LYS A 5 39.11 -10.25 35.90
CA LYS A 5 38.70 -8.84 35.91
C LYS A 5 39.81 -8.05 35.21
N ASN A 6 39.42 -7.05 34.41
CA ASN A 6 40.10 -5.75 34.17
C ASN A 6 39.68 -5.20 32.78
N TRP A 7 39.32 -3.94 32.48
CA TRP A 7 39.24 -2.57 33.08
C TRP A 7 38.10 -1.82 32.31
N GLN A 8 37.22 -0.98 32.90
CA GLN A 8 37.29 0.50 33.08
C GLN A 8 37.93 1.29 31.92
N THR A 9 37.49 2.46 31.41
CA THR A 9 36.42 3.47 31.59
C THR A 9 36.75 4.60 30.58
N VAL A 10 35.78 5.41 30.09
CA VAL A 10 35.80 6.88 29.76
C VAL A 10 34.60 7.13 28.81
N CYS A 11 33.45 7.75 29.14
CA CYS A 11 33.07 9.08 29.66
C CYS A 11 33.16 10.29 28.67
N PHE A 12 31.97 10.81 28.35
CA PHE A 12 31.54 12.20 28.14
C PHE A 12 32.04 13.02 26.94
N LEU A 13 31.08 13.58 26.19
CA LEU A 13 30.97 15.03 25.96
C LEU A 13 29.55 15.40 25.47
N ALA A 14 28.88 16.25 26.25
CA ALA A 14 27.66 16.98 25.92
C ALA A 14 27.93 18.46 26.14
N THR A 15 27.58 19.33 25.18
CA THR A 15 27.42 20.80 25.31
C THR A 15 27.00 21.34 23.94
N ALA A 16 26.26 22.43 23.72
CA ALA A 16 25.13 23.11 24.34
C ALA A 16 24.81 24.30 23.40
N PHE A 17 23.52 24.68 23.30
CA PHE A 17 22.97 26.04 23.16
C PHE A 17 23.72 27.13 22.38
N LEU A 18 23.00 27.84 21.50
CA LEU A 18 22.89 29.32 21.56
C LEU A 18 21.68 29.83 20.74
N ALA A 19 20.81 30.57 21.41
CA ALA A 19 19.70 31.35 20.87
C ALA A 19 20.06 32.85 20.84
N ARG A 20 19.38 33.64 19.96
CA ARG A 20 19.02 35.09 20.04
C ARG A 20 18.77 35.69 18.63
N PRO A 21 18.13 36.88 18.48
CA PRO A 21 16.82 37.32 18.96
C PRO A 21 15.97 38.02 17.86
N ALA A 22 14.70 38.26 18.17
CA ALA A 22 13.69 38.95 17.37
C ALA A 22 13.97 40.45 17.11
N TYR A 23 13.42 40.96 15.98
CA TYR A 23 13.24 42.39 15.71
C TYR A 23 11.79 42.66 15.29
N MET A 24 11.08 43.45 16.10
CA MET A 24 9.75 44.03 15.80
C MET A 24 9.88 45.28 14.93
N GLY A 25 8.93 45.47 14.00
CA GLY A 25 8.72 46.74 13.31
C GLY A 25 7.25 46.91 12.89
N ARG A 26 6.49 47.66 13.70
CA ARG A 26 5.12 48.14 13.41
C ARG A 26 5.09 49.07 12.20
N LEU A 27 4.07 48.98 11.36
CA LEU A 27 3.40 50.14 10.74
C LEU A 27 1.96 49.81 10.36
N SER A 28 1.13 50.86 10.35
CA SER A 28 -0.31 50.86 10.61
C SER A 28 -1.09 51.38 9.40
N GLN A 29 -2.28 50.81 9.20
CA GLN A 29 -3.51 51.38 8.62
C GLN A 29 -3.49 51.95 7.19
N MET A 30 -4.35 51.38 6.33
CA MET A 30 -5.29 52.18 5.53
C MET A 30 -6.53 51.36 5.12
N LYS A 31 -7.71 51.91 5.42
CA LYS A 31 -9.04 51.51 4.91
C LYS A 31 -9.16 51.80 3.40
N LYS A 32 -9.80 50.91 2.63
CA LYS A 32 -10.83 51.30 1.64
C LYS A 32 -11.64 50.11 1.11
N VAL A 33 -12.82 50.48 0.64
CA VAL A 33 -14.04 49.71 0.33
C VAL A 33 -14.09 49.34 -1.17
N MET A 34 -14.72 48.19 -1.45
CA MET A 34 -15.34 47.66 -2.68
C MET A 34 -14.86 48.11 -4.07
N GLY A 35 -14.56 47.11 -4.91
CA GLY A 35 -14.61 47.20 -6.36
C GLY A 35 -13.98 45.98 -7.02
N SER A 36 -14.78 45.23 -7.77
CA SER A 36 -14.33 44.18 -8.68
C SER A 36 -13.26 44.70 -9.66
N ILE A 37 -12.15 43.99 -9.81
CA ILE A 37 -11.09 44.30 -10.78
C ILE A 37 -10.69 43.00 -11.52
N PRO A 38 -10.53 43.05 -12.86
CA PRO A 38 -10.16 41.93 -13.72
C PRO A 38 -8.71 41.48 -13.48
N ILE A 39 -8.45 40.20 -13.73
CA ILE A 39 -7.12 39.60 -13.68
C ILE A 39 -6.30 40.12 -14.89
N PRO A 40 -5.18 40.82 -14.68
CA PRO A 40 -4.24 41.14 -15.75
C PRO A 40 -3.28 39.96 -15.98
N VAL A 41 -3.16 39.53 -17.23
CA VAL A 41 -2.14 38.59 -17.69
C VAL A 41 -0.86 39.37 -18.03
N ALA A 42 0.15 39.28 -17.16
CA ALA A 42 1.57 39.65 -17.34
C ALA A 42 2.25 39.40 -15.97
N ASP A 43 3.34 38.66 -15.76
CA ASP A 43 4.60 38.56 -16.52
C ASP A 43 5.31 37.21 -16.24
N ASN A 44 5.03 36.17 -17.03
CA ASN A 44 5.96 35.04 -17.13
C ASN A 44 6.03 34.53 -18.58
N PRO A 45 7.01 34.99 -19.39
CA PRO A 45 7.17 34.54 -20.77
C PRO A 45 7.62 33.07 -20.90
N TRP A 46 7.90 32.37 -19.80
CA TRP A 46 8.24 30.94 -19.80
C TRP A 46 7.05 30.02 -19.48
N ALA A 47 5.98 30.53 -18.86
CA ALA A 47 4.79 29.74 -18.55
C ALA A 47 3.90 29.45 -19.77
N ALA A 48 4.07 30.19 -20.87
CA ALA A 48 3.29 30.04 -22.10
C ALA A 48 3.96 29.16 -23.18
N MET A 49 5.12 28.54 -22.88
CA MET A 49 5.91 27.83 -23.89
C MET A 49 5.83 26.29 -23.82
N LEU A 50 5.03 25.72 -22.92
CA LEU A 50 4.92 24.26 -22.74
C LEU A 50 3.49 23.73 -22.70
N ILE A 51 2.49 24.54 -23.07
CA ILE A 51 1.14 24.03 -23.30
C ILE A 51 0.91 24.04 -24.80
N ASP A 52 0.94 22.85 -25.41
CA ASP A 52 0.57 22.65 -26.80
C ASP A 52 -0.83 23.27 -27.03
N PRO A 53 -1.04 24.16 -28.00
CA PRO A 53 -2.36 24.68 -28.32
C PRO A 53 -3.42 23.58 -28.53
N LEU A 54 -3.01 22.38 -28.94
CA LEU A 54 -3.89 21.21 -29.06
C LEU A 54 -4.42 20.70 -27.71
N THR A 55 -3.68 20.79 -26.60
CA THR A 55 -4.17 20.35 -25.28
C THR A 55 -5.15 21.33 -24.64
N VAL A 56 -5.10 22.61 -25.00
CA VAL A 56 -6.04 23.64 -24.51
C VAL A 56 -7.35 23.62 -25.28
N GLU A 57 -7.31 23.48 -26.61
CA GLU A 57 -8.53 23.41 -27.43
C GLU A 57 -9.33 22.13 -27.18
N PHE A 58 -8.68 21.01 -26.84
CA PHE A 58 -9.37 19.75 -26.51
C PHE A 58 -10.10 19.79 -25.17
N ARG A 59 -9.51 20.41 -24.14
CA ARG A 59 -10.11 20.50 -22.79
C ARG A 59 -11.35 21.41 -22.74
N ALA A 60 -11.45 22.41 -23.62
CA ALA A 60 -12.52 23.40 -23.58
C ALA A 60 -13.84 22.97 -24.27
N ASN A 61 -13.85 21.86 -25.02
CA ASN A 61 -14.98 21.48 -25.89
C ASN A 61 -15.72 20.19 -25.48
N MET A 62 -15.37 19.54 -24.37
CA MET A 62 -16.09 18.35 -23.88
C MET A 62 -17.05 18.73 -22.74
N THR A 63 -18.21 19.30 -23.09
CA THR A 63 -19.29 19.62 -22.13
C THR A 63 -20.22 18.45 -21.84
N GLU A 64 -20.05 17.31 -22.51
CA GLU A 64 -20.76 16.07 -22.25
C GLU A 64 -19.72 14.97 -22.01
N VAL A 65 -19.76 14.32 -20.83
CA VAL A 65 -18.92 13.16 -20.53
C VAL A 65 -19.36 12.03 -21.45
N PRO A 66 -18.54 11.61 -22.43
CA PRO A 66 -19.05 10.67 -23.41
C PRO A 66 -19.07 9.28 -22.78
N ARG A 67 -20.21 8.58 -22.92
CA ARG A 67 -20.34 7.19 -22.51
C ARG A 67 -19.56 6.32 -23.49
N TYR A 68 -18.41 5.84 -23.07
CA TYR A 68 -17.57 5.00 -23.92
C TYR A 68 -17.82 3.52 -23.66
N SER A 69 -17.87 2.77 -24.76
CA SER A 69 -17.77 1.31 -24.82
C SER A 69 -16.38 0.94 -25.32
N LEU A 70 -15.93 -0.29 -25.06
CA LEU A 70 -14.64 -0.83 -25.53
C LEU A 70 -14.47 -0.78 -27.05
N ASP A 71 -15.58 -0.84 -27.77
CA ASP A 71 -15.61 -0.83 -29.23
C ASP A 71 -15.50 0.59 -29.80
N SER A 72 -15.42 1.61 -28.94
CA SER A 72 -15.22 3.00 -29.36
C SER A 72 -13.85 3.19 -29.99
N LYS A 73 -13.80 4.04 -31.03
CA LYS A 73 -12.59 4.36 -31.80
C LYS A 73 -12.30 5.85 -31.65
N PRO A 74 -11.64 6.26 -30.57
CA PRO A 74 -11.37 7.67 -30.35
C PRO A 74 -10.46 8.22 -31.45
N GLU A 75 -10.69 9.48 -31.83
CA GLU A 75 -9.91 10.13 -32.89
C GLU A 75 -8.42 10.32 -32.52
N TRP A 76 -8.10 10.32 -31.22
CA TRP A 76 -6.74 10.40 -30.70
C TRP A 76 -6.03 9.03 -30.64
N ALA A 77 -6.74 7.92 -30.79
CA ALA A 77 -6.10 6.61 -30.84
C ALA A 77 -5.43 6.39 -32.22
N PRO A 78 -4.34 5.60 -32.28
CA PRO A 78 -3.73 5.23 -33.56
C PRO A 78 -4.75 4.63 -34.53
N ALA A 79 -4.59 4.89 -35.83
CA ALA A 79 -5.54 4.43 -36.82
C ALA A 79 -5.72 2.90 -36.77
N GLY A 80 -6.97 2.46 -36.58
CA GLY A 80 -7.32 1.05 -36.44
C GLY A 80 -7.34 0.53 -35.01
N TRP A 81 -6.96 1.34 -34.01
CA TRP A 81 -7.10 1.01 -32.60
C TRP A 81 -8.49 1.43 -32.11
N ASP A 82 -9.14 0.52 -31.38
CA ASP A 82 -10.27 0.82 -30.51
C ASP A 82 -9.79 0.96 -29.06
N MET A 83 -10.69 1.33 -28.14
CA MET A 83 -10.33 1.46 -26.73
C MET A 83 -9.87 0.16 -26.10
N GLU A 84 -10.39 -0.99 -26.55
CA GLU A 84 -9.85 -2.28 -26.13
C GLU A 84 -8.37 -2.39 -26.49
N LYS A 85 -7.99 -2.05 -27.73
CA LYS A 85 -6.59 -2.08 -28.17
C LYS A 85 -5.71 -1.08 -27.42
N VAL A 86 -6.23 0.10 -27.10
CA VAL A 86 -5.52 1.09 -26.27
C VAL A 86 -5.20 0.51 -24.89
N MET A 87 -6.15 -0.17 -24.24
CA MET A 87 -5.93 -0.74 -22.90
C MET A 87 -5.06 -2.00 -22.91
N ASP A 88 -5.14 -2.81 -23.97
CA ASP A 88 -4.33 -4.03 -24.16
C ASP A 88 -2.99 -3.75 -24.87
N MET A 89 -2.56 -2.50 -25.00
CA MET A 89 -1.32 -2.18 -25.71
C MET A 89 -0.10 -2.79 -24.99
N THR A 90 0.86 -3.31 -25.76
CA THR A 90 2.13 -3.81 -25.21
C THR A 90 3.21 -2.71 -25.24
N VAL A 91 4.31 -2.92 -24.50
CA VAL A 91 5.43 -1.98 -24.53
C VAL A 91 6.06 -1.89 -25.92
N GLU A 92 6.15 -3.00 -26.66
CA GLU A 92 6.67 -2.96 -28.03
C GLU A 92 5.78 -2.13 -28.95
N GLU A 93 4.46 -2.22 -28.79
CA GLU A 93 3.51 -1.42 -29.55
C GLU A 93 3.61 0.06 -29.20
N TRP A 94 3.73 0.38 -27.91
CA TRP A 94 3.95 1.74 -27.43
C TRP A 94 5.29 2.34 -27.91
N GLU A 95 6.36 1.54 -27.91
CA GLU A 95 7.67 1.93 -28.42
C GLU A 95 7.67 2.14 -29.94
N SER A 96 6.84 1.38 -30.67
CA SER A 96 6.68 1.51 -32.12
C SER A 96 5.97 2.80 -32.55
N LEU A 97 5.21 3.43 -31.65
CA LEU A 97 4.59 4.73 -31.90
C LEU A 97 5.65 5.83 -31.98
N THR A 98 5.41 6.82 -32.84
CA THR A 98 6.21 8.05 -32.80
C THR A 98 5.97 8.79 -31.48
N GLU A 99 6.94 9.61 -31.05
CA GLU A 99 6.81 10.44 -29.85
C GLU A 99 5.51 11.27 -29.86
N ARG A 100 5.21 11.92 -30.99
CA ARG A 100 3.97 12.66 -31.19
C ARG A 100 2.72 11.79 -31.02
N GLN A 101 2.72 10.55 -31.51
CA GLN A 101 1.58 9.64 -31.32
C GLN A 101 1.44 9.21 -29.86
N ARG A 102 2.53 8.97 -29.13
CA ARG A 102 2.49 8.70 -27.69
C ARG A 102 1.93 9.88 -26.90
N ASP A 103 2.29 11.11 -27.26
CA ASP A 103 1.79 12.30 -26.58
C ASP A 103 0.30 12.54 -26.86
N VAL A 104 -0.14 12.38 -28.11
CA VAL A 104 -1.57 12.44 -28.47
C VAL A 104 -2.36 11.35 -27.76
N LEU A 105 -1.81 10.13 -27.71
CA LEU A 105 -2.43 9.00 -27.01
C LEU A 105 -2.53 9.27 -25.49
N ARG A 106 -1.45 9.78 -24.87
CA ARG A 106 -1.41 10.15 -23.44
C ARG A 106 -2.40 11.27 -23.12
N ALA A 107 -2.38 12.35 -23.89
CA ALA A 107 -3.30 13.48 -23.70
C ALA A 107 -4.75 13.10 -24.00
N GLY A 108 -4.97 12.23 -24.99
CA GLY A 108 -6.26 11.64 -25.32
C GLY A 108 -6.81 10.84 -24.15
N MET A 109 -6.06 9.85 -23.66
CA MET A 109 -6.41 9.07 -22.46
C MET A 109 -6.66 9.98 -21.25
N GLU A 110 -5.81 10.98 -21.01
CA GLU A 110 -5.98 11.93 -19.90
C GLU A 110 -7.29 12.72 -20.01
N ALA A 111 -7.54 13.30 -21.17
CA ALA A 111 -8.71 14.15 -21.39
C ALA A 111 -10.01 13.35 -21.40
N HIS A 112 -9.97 12.06 -21.77
CA HIS A 112 -11.17 11.24 -21.99
C HIS A 112 -11.48 10.31 -20.83
N CYS A 113 -10.47 9.84 -20.10
CA CYS A 113 -10.61 8.85 -19.05
C CYS A 113 -10.05 9.33 -17.70
N GLY A 114 -9.42 10.51 -17.66
CA GLY A 114 -8.77 11.05 -16.47
C GLY A 114 -7.28 10.70 -16.39
N THR A 115 -6.56 11.49 -15.59
CA THR A 115 -5.11 11.33 -15.39
C THR A 115 -4.78 10.01 -14.71
N GLU A 116 -5.57 9.56 -13.73
CA GLU A 116 -5.33 8.28 -13.06
C GLU A 116 -5.49 7.10 -14.02
N PHE A 117 -6.57 7.04 -14.80
CA PHE A 117 -6.80 5.94 -15.75
C PHE A 117 -5.70 5.83 -16.81
N LYS A 118 -5.25 6.98 -17.32
CA LYS A 118 -4.10 7.04 -18.22
C LYS A 118 -2.85 6.46 -17.58
N ASN A 119 -2.57 6.82 -16.32
CA ASN A 119 -1.44 6.27 -15.58
C ASN A 119 -1.62 4.76 -15.36
N GLU A 120 -2.82 4.29 -15.02
CA GLU A 120 -3.16 2.86 -14.87
C GLU A 120 -2.87 2.07 -16.16
N VAL A 121 -3.37 2.52 -17.31
CA VAL A 121 -3.14 1.81 -18.59
C VAL A 121 -1.65 1.74 -18.90
N ILE A 122 -0.90 2.81 -18.63
CA ILE A 122 0.55 2.85 -18.82
C ILE A 122 1.25 1.93 -17.80
N ASP A 123 0.87 1.97 -16.53
CA ASP A 123 1.47 1.18 -15.47
C ASP A 123 1.18 -0.31 -15.64
N ASP A 124 -0.04 -0.70 -16.05
CA ASP A 124 -0.39 -2.08 -16.40
C ASP A 124 0.36 -2.52 -17.66
N MET A 125 0.47 -1.66 -18.69
CA MET A 125 1.33 -1.94 -19.85
C MET A 125 2.78 -2.20 -19.42
N MET A 126 3.35 -1.34 -18.58
CA MET A 126 4.71 -1.48 -18.08
C MET A 126 4.84 -2.75 -17.22
N ALA A 127 3.93 -3.00 -16.29
CA ALA A 127 3.93 -4.20 -15.44
C ALA A 127 3.76 -5.51 -16.24
N ARG A 128 3.01 -5.49 -17.36
CA ARG A 128 2.91 -6.63 -18.28
C ARG A 128 4.22 -6.89 -19.04
N SER A 129 5.03 -5.85 -19.22
CA SER A 129 6.34 -5.93 -19.89
C SER A 129 7.50 -6.15 -18.92
N GLU A 130 7.30 -5.83 -17.63
CA GLU A 130 8.27 -6.14 -16.61
C GLU A 130 8.55 -7.64 -16.71
N PRO A 131 9.82 -8.04 -16.88
CA PRO A 131 10.15 -9.44 -16.84
C PRO A 131 9.59 -9.95 -15.52
N LYS A 132 8.69 -10.95 -15.59
CA LYS A 132 8.24 -11.71 -14.42
C LYS A 132 9.43 -11.85 -13.50
N ALA A 133 9.26 -11.49 -12.22
CA ALA A 133 10.32 -11.47 -11.20
C ALA A 133 11.37 -12.51 -11.53
N PRO A 134 12.66 -12.12 -11.67
CA PRO A 134 13.68 -12.92 -12.34
C PRO A 134 13.51 -14.38 -11.96
N ALA A 135 13.27 -15.24 -12.96
CA ALA A 135 13.10 -16.66 -12.72
C ALA A 135 14.33 -17.27 -12.00
N ASP A 136 15.46 -16.56 -12.09
CA ASP A 136 16.66 -16.86 -11.33
C ASP A 136 16.48 -16.45 -9.86
N PRO A 137 16.64 -17.40 -8.93
CA PRO A 137 16.36 -17.17 -7.53
C PRO A 137 17.31 -16.11 -6.93
N PRO A 138 16.86 -15.34 -5.91
CA PRO A 138 17.66 -14.27 -5.32
C PRO A 138 19.02 -14.78 -4.83
N THR A 139 20.10 -14.08 -5.17
CA THR A 139 21.47 -14.48 -4.76
C THR A 139 21.93 -13.83 -3.46
N GLN A 140 21.23 -12.78 -3.03
CA GLN A 140 21.57 -12.02 -1.82
C GLN A 140 20.65 -12.39 -0.67
N PRO A 141 21.17 -12.56 0.56
CA PRO A 141 20.36 -12.77 1.75
C PRO A 141 19.30 -11.65 1.95
N PRO A 142 18.04 -12.00 2.23
CA PRO A 142 17.00 -11.01 2.49
C PRO A 142 17.23 -10.31 3.83
N ASN A 143 16.64 -9.12 4.01
CA ASN A 143 16.88 -8.28 5.19
C ASN A 143 16.45 -8.97 6.48
N PHE A 144 15.35 -9.73 6.47
CA PHE A 144 14.85 -10.43 7.66
C PHE A 144 15.89 -11.40 8.24
N MET A 145 16.76 -12.00 7.42
CA MET A 145 17.80 -12.91 7.90
C MET A 145 18.80 -12.19 8.82
N SER A 146 19.18 -10.96 8.47
CA SER A 146 20.08 -10.15 9.30
C SER A 146 19.43 -9.76 10.62
N VAL A 147 18.13 -9.44 10.61
CA VAL A 147 17.34 -9.09 11.78
C VAL A 147 17.20 -10.31 12.71
N MET A 148 16.85 -11.47 12.16
CA MET A 148 16.77 -12.72 12.91
C MET A 148 18.10 -13.07 13.59
N GLN A 149 19.22 -12.95 12.88
CA GLN A 149 20.54 -13.24 13.44
C GLN A 149 20.91 -12.26 14.57
N ARG A 150 20.59 -10.98 14.41
CA ARG A 150 20.97 -9.92 15.33
C ARG A 150 20.14 -9.91 16.61
N TYR A 151 18.83 -10.07 16.50
CA TYR A 151 17.90 -9.86 17.61
C TYR A 151 17.29 -11.16 18.16
N HIS A 152 17.25 -12.22 17.36
CA HIS A 152 16.52 -13.46 17.68
C HIS A 152 17.32 -14.71 17.28
N SER A 153 18.55 -14.84 17.77
CA SER A 153 19.45 -15.93 17.34
C SER A 153 18.99 -17.34 17.74
N THR A 154 18.09 -17.49 18.72
CA THR A 154 17.58 -18.79 19.19
C THR A 154 16.07 -18.81 19.43
N GLY A 155 15.46 -19.99 19.32
CA GLY A 155 14.04 -20.23 19.61
C GLY A 155 13.10 -19.90 18.46
N ASP A 156 11.81 -20.16 18.66
CA ASP A 156 10.76 -19.79 17.70
C ASP A 156 10.59 -18.27 17.66
N LEU A 157 10.13 -17.76 16.54
CA LEU A 157 9.92 -16.33 16.30
C LEU A 157 8.72 -16.11 15.37
N GLY A 158 8.13 -14.92 15.45
CA GLY A 158 6.99 -14.53 14.63
C GLY A 158 6.08 -13.58 15.41
N PHE A 159 4.82 -13.48 15.00
CA PHE A 159 3.87 -12.56 15.60
C PHE A 159 2.74 -13.27 16.34
N VAL A 160 2.10 -12.51 17.23
CA VAL A 160 0.86 -12.92 17.89
C VAL A 160 -0.33 -12.65 16.97
N PHE A 161 -1.21 -13.64 16.82
CA PHE A 161 -2.43 -13.56 16.03
C PHE A 161 -3.64 -13.82 16.90
N TYR A 162 -4.63 -12.91 16.86
CA TYR A 162 -5.92 -13.09 17.48
C TYR A 162 -6.96 -13.59 16.49
N ARG A 163 -7.74 -14.60 16.88
CA ARG A 163 -9.00 -14.93 16.21
C ARG A 163 -10.12 -14.08 16.79
N THR A 164 -10.70 -13.18 15.98
CA THR A 164 -11.81 -12.31 16.41
C THR A 164 -13.14 -12.67 15.74
N THR A 165 -13.10 -13.49 14.68
CA THR A 165 -14.29 -14.08 14.05
C THR A 165 -14.46 -15.55 14.41
N TYR A 166 -15.69 -15.95 14.73
CA TYR A 166 -16.06 -17.31 15.14
C TYR A 166 -17.30 -17.83 14.41
N ASP A 167 -17.63 -17.23 13.26
CA ASP A 167 -18.76 -17.67 12.43
C ASP A 167 -18.41 -18.90 11.60
N GLN A 168 -17.11 -19.15 11.40
CA GLN A 168 -16.58 -20.30 10.68
C GLN A 168 -16.46 -21.50 11.61
N ASP A 169 -16.78 -22.68 11.09
CA ASP A 169 -16.53 -23.94 11.79
C ASP A 169 -15.02 -24.25 11.90
N ASP A 170 -14.68 -25.30 12.65
CA ASP A 170 -13.29 -25.68 12.91
C ASP A 170 -12.54 -26.11 11.64
N GLU A 171 -13.24 -26.63 10.64
CA GLU A 171 -12.65 -27.07 9.36
C GLU A 171 -12.29 -25.85 8.50
N GLN A 172 -13.21 -24.90 8.36
CA GLN A 172 -12.97 -23.62 7.71
C GLN A 172 -11.87 -22.82 8.42
N TRP A 173 -11.86 -22.79 9.76
CA TRP A 173 -10.80 -22.12 10.51
C TRP A 173 -9.43 -22.78 10.30
N SER A 174 -9.39 -24.12 10.24
CA SER A 174 -8.16 -24.85 9.93
C SER A 174 -7.66 -24.52 8.52
N LEU A 175 -8.55 -24.40 7.54
CA LEU A 175 -8.22 -23.98 6.18
C LEU A 175 -7.70 -22.54 6.12
N ILE A 176 -8.30 -21.62 6.89
CA ILE A 176 -7.83 -20.22 7.01
C ILE A 176 -6.39 -20.20 7.53
N LYS A 177 -6.11 -20.91 8.62
CA LYS A 177 -4.74 -20.99 9.19
C LYS A 177 -3.76 -21.61 8.20
N GLN A 178 -4.16 -22.65 7.48
CA GLN A 178 -3.35 -23.27 6.44
C GLN A 178 -3.02 -22.28 5.33
N LYS A 179 -4.02 -21.61 4.74
CA LYS A 179 -3.81 -20.64 3.66
C LYS A 179 -2.94 -19.47 4.11
N LEU A 180 -3.18 -18.93 5.30
CA LEU A 180 -2.36 -17.86 5.86
C LEU A 180 -0.90 -18.30 6.02
N ASN A 181 -0.66 -19.49 6.59
CA ASN A 181 0.69 -20.06 6.68
C ASN A 181 1.32 -20.24 5.30
N THR A 182 0.59 -20.76 4.31
CA THR A 182 1.11 -20.93 2.94
C THR A 182 1.56 -19.59 2.34
N ILE A 183 0.76 -18.53 2.48
CA ILE A 183 1.11 -17.19 1.96
C ILE A 183 2.36 -16.66 2.66
N VAL A 184 2.43 -16.74 3.98
CA VAL A 184 3.59 -16.30 4.77
C VAL A 184 4.84 -17.13 4.44
N GLU A 185 4.69 -18.44 4.30
CA GLU A 185 5.78 -19.38 3.99
C GLU A 185 6.30 -19.19 2.57
N SER A 186 5.48 -18.70 1.64
CA SER A 186 5.89 -18.45 0.27
C SER A 186 7.05 -17.44 0.16
N THR A 187 7.16 -16.50 1.11
CA THR A 187 8.29 -15.58 1.22
C THR A 187 9.59 -16.32 1.51
N PHE A 188 9.57 -17.34 2.38
CA PHE A 188 10.76 -18.18 2.61
C PHE A 188 11.06 -19.09 1.42
N ASP A 189 10.03 -19.60 0.75
CA ASP A 189 10.21 -20.46 -0.43
C ASP A 189 10.87 -19.69 -1.59
N TYR A 190 10.51 -18.42 -1.75
CA TYR A 190 11.16 -17.51 -2.71
C TYR A 190 12.67 -17.35 -2.46
N TYR A 191 13.11 -17.35 -1.19
CA TYR A 191 14.52 -17.25 -0.79
C TYR A 191 15.17 -18.61 -0.46
N SER A 192 14.55 -19.73 -0.81
CA SER A 192 14.95 -21.08 -0.34
C SER A 192 16.34 -21.54 -0.78
N ASN A 193 16.92 -20.91 -1.79
CA ASN A 193 18.28 -21.15 -2.29
C ASN A 193 19.38 -20.49 -1.43
N ILE A 194 19.02 -19.64 -0.47
CA ILE A 194 19.95 -18.93 0.40
C ILE A 194 20.16 -19.72 1.69
N ASP A 195 21.43 -19.94 2.04
CA ASP A 195 21.82 -20.67 3.25
C ASP A 195 21.17 -20.06 4.51
N GLY A 196 20.56 -20.93 5.33
CA GLY A 196 19.90 -20.56 6.58
C GLY A 196 18.42 -20.18 6.44
N VAL A 197 17.90 -19.90 5.24
CA VAL A 197 16.48 -19.55 5.06
C VAL A 197 15.55 -20.68 5.47
N ASN A 198 15.90 -21.94 5.16
CA ASN A 198 15.10 -23.09 5.59
C ASN A 198 15.06 -23.26 7.12
N GLU A 199 16.14 -22.90 7.81
CA GLU A 199 16.16 -22.89 9.28
C GLU A 199 15.26 -21.76 9.82
N ALA A 200 15.35 -20.56 9.21
CA ALA A 200 14.47 -19.44 9.53
C ALA A 200 12.99 -19.82 9.35
N LYS A 201 12.63 -20.47 8.23
CA LYS A 201 11.29 -21.00 7.94
C LYS A 201 10.82 -21.95 9.04
N GLN A 202 11.66 -22.89 9.47
CA GLN A 202 11.31 -23.85 10.53
C GLN A 202 11.03 -23.18 11.88
N ARG A 203 11.74 -22.08 12.17
CA ARG A 203 11.61 -21.32 13.42
C ARG A 203 10.46 -20.32 13.39
N TRP A 204 10.00 -19.93 12.19
CA TRP A 204 8.85 -19.06 12.03
C TRP A 204 7.57 -19.75 12.50
N LYS A 205 6.81 -19.09 13.37
CA LYS A 205 5.54 -19.58 13.92
C LYS A 205 4.57 -18.43 14.11
N LEU A 206 3.30 -18.65 13.78
CA LEU A 206 2.21 -17.75 14.13
C LEU A 206 1.67 -18.16 15.50
N LEU A 207 1.81 -17.30 16.52
CA LEU A 207 1.34 -17.59 17.87
C LEU A 207 -0.13 -17.20 18.00
N TRP A 208 -1.01 -18.18 17.88
CA TRP A 208 -2.46 -17.98 17.94
C TRP A 208 -2.98 -17.81 19.36
N VAL A 209 -3.83 -16.82 19.56
CA VAL A 209 -4.61 -16.56 20.77
C VAL A 209 -6.08 -16.68 20.41
N GLU A 210 -6.71 -17.75 20.88
CA GLU A 210 -8.08 -18.14 20.53
C GLU A 210 -8.88 -18.36 21.83
N ASP A 211 -9.97 -17.61 21.99
CA ASP A 211 -10.92 -17.71 23.10
C ASP A 211 -12.23 -17.02 22.66
N PRO A 212 -13.25 -17.78 22.22
CA PRO A 212 -14.48 -17.21 21.66
C PRO A 212 -15.25 -16.37 22.67
N GLU A 213 -15.21 -16.73 23.96
CA GLU A 213 -15.95 -15.99 25.00
C GLU A 213 -15.33 -14.62 25.27
N LYS A 214 -14.06 -14.45 24.90
CA LYS A 214 -13.30 -13.24 25.18
C LYS A 214 -13.11 -12.37 23.95
N PHE A 215 -12.67 -12.96 22.83
CA PHE A 215 -12.19 -12.20 21.67
C PHE A 215 -13.23 -12.03 20.55
N LYS A 216 -14.37 -12.72 20.64
CA LYS A 216 -15.46 -12.50 19.70
C LYS A 216 -15.94 -11.05 19.81
N ASP A 217 -15.93 -10.34 18.68
CA ASP A 217 -16.37 -8.94 18.55
C ASP A 217 -15.57 -7.94 19.41
N MET A 218 -14.39 -8.31 19.89
CA MET A 218 -13.53 -7.41 20.67
C MET A 218 -13.04 -6.25 19.79
N THR A 219 -13.13 -5.02 20.30
CA THR A 219 -12.68 -3.84 19.55
C THR A 219 -11.15 -3.83 19.39
N PRO A 220 -10.61 -3.17 18.35
CA PRO A 220 -9.16 -3.00 18.21
C PRO A 220 -8.49 -2.41 19.47
N LYS A 221 -9.11 -1.40 20.12
CA LYS A 221 -8.61 -0.80 21.37
C LYS A 221 -8.50 -1.81 22.51
N ASP A 222 -9.51 -2.65 22.67
CA ASP A 222 -9.53 -3.69 23.72
C ASP A 222 -8.50 -4.80 23.44
N LEU A 223 -8.31 -5.17 22.16
CA LEU A 223 -7.25 -6.12 21.75
C LEU A 223 -5.86 -5.56 22.06
N GLY A 224 -5.63 -4.27 21.77
CA GLY A 224 -4.38 -3.58 22.10
C GLY A 224 -4.10 -3.61 23.60
N ALA A 225 -5.09 -3.28 24.43
CA ALA A 225 -4.99 -3.37 25.88
C ALA A 225 -4.66 -4.80 26.35
N HIS A 226 -5.36 -5.80 25.83
CA HIS A 226 -5.11 -7.20 26.16
C HIS A 226 -3.70 -7.67 25.75
N TYR A 227 -3.23 -7.26 24.56
CA TYR A 227 -1.89 -7.59 24.09
C TYR A 227 -0.81 -7.00 25.01
N ARG A 228 -0.92 -5.73 25.40
CA ARG A 228 -0.02 -5.09 26.37
C ARG A 228 0.02 -5.84 27.70
N ASP A 229 -1.14 -6.18 28.25
CA ASP A 229 -1.26 -6.90 29.53
C ASP A 229 -0.66 -8.32 29.48
N SER A 230 -0.70 -8.95 28.31
CA SER A 230 -0.16 -10.30 28.09
C SER A 230 1.31 -10.32 27.68
N MET A 231 1.88 -9.20 27.22
CA MET A 231 3.24 -9.11 26.70
C MET A 231 4.30 -9.57 27.71
N GLY A 232 4.09 -9.35 29.01
CA GLY A 232 4.98 -9.84 30.06
C GLY A 232 5.13 -11.38 30.09
N LYS A 233 4.12 -12.10 29.60
CA LYS A 233 4.03 -13.57 29.61
C LYS A 233 4.47 -14.21 28.29
N LEU A 234 4.56 -13.43 27.21
CA LEU A 234 4.98 -13.91 25.90
C LEU A 234 6.48 -14.27 25.89
N PRO A 235 6.92 -15.23 25.05
CA PRO A 235 8.34 -15.41 24.80
C PRO A 235 8.93 -14.15 24.18
N MET A 236 10.21 -13.86 24.44
CA MET A 236 10.86 -12.61 24.02
C MET A 236 10.71 -12.34 22.51
N ASN A 237 10.80 -13.38 21.69
CA ASN A 237 10.73 -13.29 20.23
C ASN A 237 9.31 -13.06 19.65
N TYR A 238 8.32 -12.79 20.49
CA TYR A 238 6.95 -12.40 20.10
C TYR A 238 6.50 -11.07 20.74
N LYS A 239 7.40 -10.40 21.48
CA LYS A 239 7.14 -9.11 22.13
C LYS A 239 7.45 -7.99 21.16
N HIS A 240 6.53 -7.75 20.24
CA HIS A 240 6.67 -6.74 19.21
C HIS A 240 5.83 -5.51 19.55
N SER A 241 6.12 -4.37 18.91
CA SER A 241 5.25 -3.20 18.95
C SER A 241 3.92 -3.41 18.20
N MET A 242 3.78 -4.55 17.51
CA MET A 242 2.64 -4.84 16.66
C MET A 242 2.17 -6.28 16.82
N PHE A 243 0.87 -6.51 16.62
CA PHE A 243 0.25 -7.83 16.56
C PHE A 243 -0.81 -7.87 15.45
N PHE A 244 -1.35 -9.06 15.18
CA PHE A 244 -2.35 -9.24 14.13
C PHE A 244 -3.67 -9.78 14.66
N ALA A 245 -4.75 -9.50 13.93
CA ALA A 245 -6.05 -10.13 14.12
C ALA A 245 -6.62 -10.62 12.79
N VAL A 246 -7.45 -11.66 12.87
CA VAL A 246 -8.26 -12.16 11.75
C VAL A 246 -9.72 -11.95 12.10
N ASP A 247 -10.30 -10.91 11.50
CA ASP A 247 -11.73 -10.61 11.55
C ASP A 247 -12.50 -11.35 10.44
N GLN A 248 -13.81 -11.09 10.36
CA GLN A 248 -14.67 -11.77 9.39
C GLN A 248 -14.26 -11.46 7.94
N ALA A 249 -13.87 -10.22 7.65
CA ALA A 249 -13.46 -9.79 6.32
C ALA A 249 -12.11 -10.43 5.91
N SER A 250 -11.15 -10.48 6.84
CA SER A 250 -9.86 -11.15 6.67
C SER A 250 -10.03 -12.66 6.46
N ALA A 251 -10.89 -13.30 7.26
CA ALA A 251 -11.19 -14.73 7.10
C ALA A 251 -11.80 -15.02 5.71
N ARG A 252 -12.72 -14.19 5.24
CA ARG A 252 -13.32 -14.30 3.91
C ARG A 252 -12.28 -14.10 2.81
N SER A 253 -11.44 -13.06 2.89
CA SER A 253 -10.42 -12.80 1.87
C SER A 253 -9.41 -13.94 1.76
N LEU A 254 -8.97 -14.51 2.90
CA LEU A 254 -8.11 -15.69 2.93
C LEU A 254 -8.80 -16.92 2.30
N LEU A 255 -10.06 -17.17 2.60
CA LEU A 255 -10.80 -18.29 2.01
C LEU A 255 -10.94 -18.15 0.48
N LEU A 256 -11.15 -16.94 -0.01
CA LEU A 256 -11.34 -16.67 -1.44
C LEU A 256 -10.04 -16.53 -2.23
N ALA A 257 -8.93 -16.17 -1.57
CA ALA A 257 -7.65 -15.98 -2.24
C ALA A 257 -7.11 -17.25 -2.92
N ASP A 258 -6.55 -17.06 -4.12
CA ASP A 258 -5.76 -18.08 -4.81
C ASP A 258 -4.38 -18.18 -4.14
N THR A 259 -4.07 -19.36 -3.62
CA THR A 259 -2.83 -19.63 -2.87
C THR A 259 -1.89 -20.54 -3.65
N SER A 260 -2.10 -20.68 -4.95
CA SER A 260 -1.14 -21.36 -5.83
C SER A 260 0.19 -20.60 -5.83
N SER A 261 1.30 -21.35 -5.76
CA SER A 261 2.67 -20.81 -5.70
C SER A 261 2.95 -19.78 -6.78
N ASP A 262 2.41 -20.02 -7.97
CA ASP A 262 2.64 -19.21 -9.16
C ASP A 262 1.95 -17.84 -9.05
N ARG A 263 0.86 -17.75 -8.28
CA ARG A 263 0.09 -16.51 -8.08
C ARG A 263 0.57 -15.68 -6.91
N LEU A 264 1.14 -16.30 -5.88
CA LEU A 264 1.59 -15.60 -4.67
C LEU A 264 2.73 -14.60 -4.94
N GLN A 265 3.49 -14.84 -6.01
CA GLN A 265 4.58 -13.97 -6.45
C GLN A 265 4.16 -13.00 -7.56
N GLU A 266 2.92 -13.09 -8.07
CA GLU A 266 2.41 -12.19 -9.10
C GLU A 266 1.77 -10.95 -8.47
N ARG A 267 1.91 -9.80 -9.14
CA ARG A 267 1.20 -8.57 -8.79
C ARG A 267 -0.31 -8.84 -8.89
N PRO A 268 -1.11 -8.45 -7.88
CA PRO A 268 -2.56 -8.64 -7.94
C PRO A 268 -3.11 -7.84 -9.13
N ARG A 269 -4.01 -8.46 -9.89
CA ARG A 269 -4.67 -7.83 -11.02
C ARG A 269 -6.01 -7.29 -10.58
N LEU A 270 -6.50 -6.31 -11.31
CA LEU A 270 -7.79 -5.69 -11.06
C LEU A 270 -8.90 -6.75 -10.98
N GLY A 271 -9.62 -6.80 -9.85
CA GLY A 271 -10.66 -7.80 -9.56
C GLY A 271 -10.17 -9.08 -8.87
N ASP A 272 -8.85 -9.29 -8.74
CA ASP A 272 -8.31 -10.38 -7.93
C ASP A 272 -8.63 -10.16 -6.45
N VAL A 273 -8.87 -11.23 -5.72
CA VAL A 273 -9.04 -11.15 -4.26
C VAL A 273 -7.67 -10.98 -3.61
N ILE A 274 -7.51 -9.90 -2.84
CA ILE A 274 -6.29 -9.67 -2.07
C ILE A 274 -6.49 -10.23 -0.66
N PRO A 275 -5.76 -11.29 -0.24
CA PRO A 275 -5.81 -11.75 1.13
C PRO A 275 -5.18 -10.69 2.05
N PHE A 276 -5.79 -10.46 3.21
CA PHE A 276 -5.27 -9.55 4.21
C PHE A 276 -5.54 -10.05 5.62
N VAL A 277 -4.79 -9.50 6.57
CA VAL A 277 -5.01 -9.60 8.02
C VAL A 277 -4.96 -8.20 8.62
N ILE A 278 -5.52 -8.01 9.82
CA ILE A 278 -5.50 -6.69 10.46
C ILE A 278 -4.24 -6.57 11.32
N ALA A 279 -3.34 -5.69 10.94
CA ALA A 279 -2.19 -5.29 11.74
C ALA A 279 -2.60 -4.19 12.74
N MET A 280 -2.13 -4.30 13.99
CA MET A 280 -2.51 -3.40 15.08
C MET A 280 -1.28 -2.99 15.90
N ASP A 281 -1.21 -1.71 16.22
CA ASP A 281 -0.20 -1.17 17.14
C ASP A 281 -0.50 -1.60 18.57
N ASN A 282 0.54 -1.93 19.33
CA ASN A 282 0.40 -2.28 20.73
C ASN A 282 -0.02 -1.09 21.60
N ASN A 283 0.16 0.15 21.15
CA ASN A 283 -0.24 1.39 21.82
C ASN A 283 -1.65 1.84 21.44
N LEU A 284 -2.35 1.09 20.57
CA LEU A 284 -3.70 1.44 20.15
C LEU A 284 -4.61 1.70 21.35
N GLY A 285 -5.27 2.86 21.33
CA GLY A 285 -6.19 3.32 22.36
C GLY A 285 -5.57 3.74 23.69
N LEU A 286 -4.23 3.81 23.77
CA LEU A 286 -3.59 4.74 24.70
C LEU A 286 -3.81 6.11 24.07
N ASP A 287 -4.73 6.88 24.64
CA ASP A 287 -4.91 8.27 24.24
C ASP A 287 -3.56 8.94 24.53
N THR A 288 -2.74 9.19 23.51
CA THR A 288 -1.69 10.19 23.61
C THR A 288 -2.45 11.45 23.96
N GLU A 289 -2.33 11.91 25.22
CA GLU A 289 -2.92 13.19 25.59
C GLU A 289 -2.50 14.16 24.49
N PRO A 290 -3.46 14.83 23.82
CA PRO A 290 -3.11 15.73 22.73
C PRO A 290 -2.02 16.64 23.28
N GLU A 291 -0.84 16.64 22.63
CA GLU A 291 0.25 17.48 23.08
C GLU A 291 -0.36 18.88 23.27
N PRO A 292 -0.22 19.48 24.46
CA PRO A 292 -0.88 20.73 24.76
C PRO A 292 -0.51 21.69 23.65
N GLU A 293 -1.51 22.14 22.87
CA GLU A 293 -1.28 22.97 21.70
C GLU A 293 -0.26 24.04 22.07
N PRO A 294 0.85 24.16 21.32
CA PRO A 294 1.95 25.03 21.70
C PRO A 294 1.38 26.42 21.92
N GLU A 295 1.31 26.84 23.20
CA GLU A 295 0.72 28.11 23.58
C GLU A 295 1.45 29.24 22.84
N GLN A 296 0.82 29.76 21.78
CA GLN A 296 1.09 31.07 21.18
C GLN A 296 2.55 31.35 20.81
N GLN A 297 3.10 30.68 19.80
CA GLN A 297 4.25 31.21 19.08
C GLN A 297 3.91 31.58 17.62
N THR A 298 3.83 32.90 17.44
CA THR A 298 4.08 33.68 16.20
C THR A 298 3.08 33.59 15.05
N GLU A 299 2.24 34.64 14.98
CA GLU A 299 1.84 35.37 13.76
C GLU A 299 1.97 34.57 12.43
N TYR A 300 1.03 33.65 12.22
CA TYR A 300 0.82 32.91 10.98
C TYR A 300 0.61 33.87 9.81
N SER A 301 1.41 33.71 8.76
CA SER A 301 1.21 34.38 7.48
C SER A 301 0.25 33.52 6.64
N PRO A 302 -0.95 34.01 6.28
CA PRO A 302 -1.99 33.24 5.57
C PRO A 302 -1.68 33.03 4.07
N ALA A 303 -0.41 32.78 3.74
CA ALA A 303 0.06 32.54 2.38
C ALA A 303 0.80 31.19 2.23
N ASP A 304 1.00 30.46 3.34
CA ASP A 304 1.63 29.14 3.38
C ASP A 304 0.61 28.10 3.91
N ASP A 305 -0.64 28.18 3.41
CA ASP A 305 -1.70 27.18 3.65
C ASP A 305 -1.37 25.89 2.86
N ASP A 306 -0.29 25.22 3.23
CA ASP A 306 -0.09 23.80 2.95
C ASP A 306 -0.88 23.00 4.02
N GLU A 307 -2.20 23.24 4.11
CA GLU A 307 -3.13 22.76 5.17
C GLU A 307 -3.36 21.24 5.19
N ASP A 308 -2.70 20.45 4.33
CA ASP A 308 -2.99 19.00 4.18
C ASP A 308 -1.94 18.07 4.82
N HIS A 309 -0.95 18.60 5.55
CA HIS A 309 0.16 17.78 6.08
C HIS A 309 0.12 17.46 7.59
N GLU A 310 -0.73 18.11 8.40
CA GLU A 310 -0.61 18.05 9.87
C GLU A 310 -1.33 16.86 10.55
N ASP A 311 -2.33 16.22 9.93
CA ASP A 311 -3.12 15.16 10.60
C ASP A 311 -2.54 13.75 10.46
N LEU A 312 -1.39 13.63 9.80
CA LEU A 312 -0.88 12.37 9.28
C LEU A 312 0.27 11.78 10.10
N GLU A 313 0.93 12.62 10.91
CA GLU A 313 2.07 12.22 11.75
C GLU A 313 1.67 11.37 12.99
N THR A 314 0.37 11.17 13.26
CA THR A 314 -0.10 10.52 14.51
C THR A 314 -1.10 9.38 14.31
N TRP A 315 -1.21 8.80 13.12
CA TRP A 315 -2.16 7.69 12.92
C TRP A 315 -1.67 6.36 13.52
N TYR A 316 -2.17 6.00 14.70
CA TYR A 316 -1.90 4.71 15.35
C TYR A 316 -2.95 3.63 15.06
N GLY A 317 -3.77 3.82 14.02
CA GLY A 317 -4.93 2.97 13.75
C GLY A 317 -4.59 1.57 13.22
N PRO A 318 -5.52 0.61 13.33
CA PRO A 318 -5.37 -0.69 12.68
C PRO A 318 -5.36 -0.55 11.15
N PHE A 319 -4.61 -1.39 10.45
CA PHE A 319 -4.54 -1.40 8.99
C PHE A 319 -4.60 -2.81 8.42
N ARG A 320 -5.03 -2.96 7.15
CA ARG A 320 -5.02 -4.25 6.48
C ARG A 320 -3.62 -4.50 5.90
N ALA A 321 -2.97 -5.57 6.34
CA ALA A 321 -1.67 -6.00 5.85
C ALA A 321 -1.81 -7.26 5.00
N GLN A 322 -1.18 -7.26 3.83
CA GLN A 322 -1.08 -8.45 3.02
C GLN A 322 -0.10 -9.46 3.68
N PRO A 323 -0.43 -10.77 3.78
CA PRO A 323 0.36 -11.68 4.60
C PRO A 323 1.77 -12.04 4.10
N SER A 324 2.07 -11.98 2.81
CA SER A 324 3.44 -12.21 2.30
C SER A 324 4.40 -11.09 2.70
N SER A 325 3.86 -9.90 3.04
CA SER A 325 4.64 -8.77 3.53
C SER A 325 5.06 -8.90 5.00
N ILE A 326 4.52 -9.88 5.73
CA ILE A 326 4.77 -10.04 7.17
C ILE A 326 6.25 -10.32 7.46
N VAL A 327 6.91 -11.15 6.64
CA VAL A 327 8.28 -11.62 6.91
C VAL A 327 9.33 -10.63 6.40
N ASP A 328 9.25 -10.23 5.14
CA ASP A 328 10.32 -9.41 4.53
C ASP A 328 10.19 -7.93 4.91
N GLY A 329 8.97 -7.39 4.87
CA GLY A 329 8.69 -6.00 5.24
C GLY A 329 8.46 -5.83 6.74
N ILE A 330 7.30 -6.26 7.23
CA ILE A 330 6.82 -5.87 8.56
C ILE A 330 7.74 -6.38 9.67
N TYR A 331 8.13 -7.65 9.65
CA TYR A 331 9.03 -8.21 10.65
C TYR A 331 10.39 -7.51 10.65
N THR A 332 10.96 -7.24 9.48
CA THR A 332 12.23 -6.51 9.37
C THR A 332 12.10 -5.15 10.03
N ILE A 333 11.03 -4.40 9.74
CA ILE A 333 10.79 -3.07 10.31
C ILE A 333 10.59 -3.14 11.83
N VAL A 334 9.61 -3.93 12.26
CA VAL A 334 9.16 -3.99 13.66
C VAL A 334 10.21 -4.63 14.58
N ALA A 335 10.86 -5.71 14.16
CA ALA A 335 11.84 -6.39 15.01
C ALA A 335 13.19 -5.68 15.07
N SER A 336 13.51 -4.82 14.09
CA SER A 336 14.72 -3.98 14.15
C SER A 336 14.49 -2.63 14.82
N GLU A 337 13.24 -2.28 15.13
CA GLU A 337 12.82 -1.00 15.71
C GLU A 337 13.32 0.20 14.87
N ILE A 338 13.39 0.04 13.55
CA ILE A 338 13.86 1.11 12.64
C ILE A 338 12.81 2.17 12.37
N MET A 339 11.53 1.81 12.53
CA MET A 339 10.38 2.64 12.20
C MET A 339 9.17 2.13 12.99
N GLU A 340 8.33 3.03 13.47
CA GLU A 340 7.07 2.73 14.13
C GLU A 340 5.98 2.38 13.11
N MET A 341 4.90 1.74 13.57
CA MET A 341 3.83 1.27 12.68
C MET A 341 3.21 2.42 11.89
N HIS A 342 2.96 3.55 12.53
CA HIS A 342 2.32 4.71 11.92
C HIS A 342 3.15 5.30 10.77
N GLU A 343 4.48 5.18 10.83
CA GLU A 343 5.39 5.74 9.83
C GLU A 343 5.39 4.93 8.52
N PHE A 344 5.38 3.58 8.56
CA PHE A 344 5.36 2.77 7.33
C PHE A 344 3.96 2.39 6.84
N ALA A 345 2.98 2.32 7.75
CA ALA A 345 1.59 2.06 7.40
C ALA A 345 0.86 3.33 6.96
N TYR A 346 1.53 4.47 6.99
CA TYR A 346 1.00 5.78 6.61
C TYR A 346 0.14 5.72 5.35
N ALA A 347 0.63 5.12 4.26
CA ALA A 347 -0.11 5.10 3.00
C ALA A 347 -1.41 4.27 3.05
N ALA A 348 -1.55 3.32 3.97
CA ALA A 348 -2.67 2.39 4.06
C ALA A 348 -3.79 3.00 4.92
N HIS A 349 -4.51 3.96 4.35
CA HIS A 349 -5.53 4.70 5.08
C HIS A 349 -6.91 4.06 4.98
N GLY A 350 -7.57 3.94 6.14
CA GLY A 350 -8.96 3.51 6.22
C GLY A 350 -9.13 2.00 6.17
N THR A 351 -10.38 1.57 6.04
CA THR A 351 -10.68 0.14 5.98
C THR A 351 -10.35 -0.44 4.63
N ASP A 352 -10.41 0.32 3.56
CA ASP A 352 -10.47 -0.26 2.21
C ASP A 352 -9.09 -0.50 1.60
N ASP A 353 -8.03 -0.06 2.26
CA ASP A 353 -6.67 -0.10 1.75
C ASP A 353 -5.87 -1.26 2.38
N VAL A 354 -5.23 -2.07 1.54
CA VAL A 354 -4.33 -3.17 1.93
C VAL A 354 -2.89 -2.81 1.63
N TRP A 355 -2.06 -2.79 2.67
CA TRP A 355 -0.63 -2.55 2.57
C TRP A 355 0.13 -3.78 2.06
N TRP A 356 1.01 -3.60 1.08
CA TRP A 356 1.82 -4.68 0.49
C TRP A 356 3.25 -4.21 0.14
N ASP A 357 4.24 -4.72 0.87
CA ASP A 357 5.66 -4.36 0.77
C ASP A 357 6.29 -4.71 -0.59
N SER A 358 6.05 -5.92 -1.11
CA SER A 358 6.65 -6.42 -2.36
C SER A 358 6.37 -5.56 -3.59
N TYR A 359 5.35 -4.70 -3.52
CA TYR A 359 4.98 -3.77 -4.58
C TYR A 359 5.01 -2.30 -4.14
N ALA A 360 5.62 -2.01 -2.98
CA ALA A 360 5.77 -0.67 -2.42
C ALA A 360 4.47 0.16 -2.48
N GLY A 361 3.34 -0.47 -2.18
CA GLY A 361 2.05 0.08 -2.55
C GLY A 361 0.90 -0.29 -1.62
N VAL A 362 -0.18 0.46 -1.82
CA VAL A 362 -1.44 0.31 -1.11
C VAL A 362 -2.52 -0.01 -2.14
N TRP A 363 -3.28 -1.05 -1.83
CA TRP A 363 -4.25 -1.63 -2.74
C TRP A 363 -5.64 -1.46 -2.17
N THR A 364 -6.46 -0.64 -2.80
CA THR A 364 -7.86 -0.47 -2.38
C THR A 364 -8.67 -1.72 -2.74
N ILE A 365 -9.60 -2.14 -1.89
CA ILE A 365 -10.45 -3.32 -2.08
C ILE A 365 -11.92 -2.96 -1.92
N ASP A 366 -12.79 -3.65 -2.65
CA ASP A 366 -14.24 -3.52 -2.49
C ASP A 366 -14.75 -4.29 -1.25
N ASP A 367 -16.07 -4.21 -1.01
CA ASP A 367 -16.77 -4.94 0.06
C ASP A 367 -16.62 -6.48 -0.04
N GLU A 368 -16.15 -7.00 -1.18
CA GLU A 368 -15.86 -8.40 -1.39
C GLU A 368 -14.38 -8.77 -1.19
N GLY A 369 -13.52 -7.78 -0.88
CA GLY A 369 -12.09 -7.96 -0.72
C GLY A 369 -11.35 -8.10 -2.05
N ARG A 370 -11.98 -7.72 -3.16
CA ARG A 370 -11.34 -7.71 -4.48
C ARG A 370 -10.62 -6.41 -4.67
N TYR A 371 -9.44 -6.47 -5.26
CA TYR A 371 -8.72 -5.30 -5.70
C TYR A 371 -9.61 -4.44 -6.61
N VAL A 372 -9.88 -3.23 -6.14
CA VAL A 372 -10.53 -2.17 -6.90
C VAL A 372 -9.66 -0.94 -6.80
N GLU A 373 -9.46 -0.24 -7.90
CA GLU A 373 -8.84 1.07 -7.81
C GLU A 373 -9.83 2.08 -7.25
N ARG A 374 -9.32 3.09 -6.51
CA ARG A 374 -10.15 4.18 -5.98
C ARG A 374 -11.06 4.72 -7.10
N PRO A 375 -12.38 4.75 -6.89
CA PRO A 375 -13.32 5.06 -7.96
C PRO A 375 -13.22 6.53 -8.36
N PHE A 376 -12.90 6.78 -9.63
CA PHE A 376 -13.55 7.83 -10.38
C PHE A 376 -14.67 7.17 -11.19
N GLU A 377 -15.92 7.57 -10.92
CA GLU A 377 -17.15 6.86 -11.33
C GLU A 377 -17.23 6.56 -12.84
N ASP A 378 -16.65 7.41 -13.69
CA ASP A 378 -16.70 7.25 -15.15
C ASP A 378 -15.70 6.23 -15.71
N ALA A 379 -14.52 6.09 -15.10
CA ALA A 379 -13.55 5.05 -15.46
C ALA A 379 -14.04 3.66 -15.02
N ALA A 380 -14.81 3.59 -13.93
CA ALA A 380 -15.35 2.34 -13.40
C ALA A 380 -16.25 1.58 -14.40
N LEU A 381 -17.08 2.28 -15.18
CA LEU A 381 -17.97 1.66 -16.16
C LEU A 381 -17.22 1.04 -17.34
N LEU A 382 -16.25 1.78 -17.91
CA LEU A 382 -15.36 1.28 -18.96
C LEU A 382 -14.56 0.05 -18.49
N ARG A 383 -14.13 0.06 -17.22
CA ARG A 383 -13.41 -1.06 -16.59
C ARG A 383 -14.27 -2.31 -16.43
N VAL A 384 -15.54 -2.18 -16.03
CA VAL A 384 -16.47 -3.33 -15.91
C VAL A 384 -16.66 -4.00 -17.28
N GLU A 385 -16.89 -3.20 -18.32
CA GLU A 385 -17.06 -3.72 -19.68
C GLU A 385 -15.80 -4.49 -20.14
N TYR A 386 -14.61 -3.91 -19.89
CA TYR A 386 -13.32 -4.52 -20.22
C TYR A 386 -13.14 -5.91 -19.60
N ARG A 387 -13.47 -6.06 -18.31
CA ARG A 387 -13.37 -7.35 -17.60
C ARG A 387 -14.29 -8.41 -18.19
N GLU A 388 -15.56 -8.08 -18.41
CA GLU A 388 -16.53 -9.03 -18.97
C GLU A 388 -16.09 -9.56 -20.34
N LYS A 389 -15.48 -8.70 -21.17
CA LYS A 389 -14.99 -9.10 -22.50
C LYS A 389 -13.75 -10.00 -22.40
N LYS A 390 -12.83 -9.72 -21.47
CA LYS A 390 -11.64 -10.56 -21.23
C LYS A 390 -12.02 -11.96 -20.72
N GLU A 391 -13.00 -12.07 -19.82
CA GLU A 391 -13.49 -13.36 -19.33
C GLU A 391 -14.18 -14.19 -20.43
N LYS A 392 -15.01 -13.55 -21.27
CA LYS A 392 -15.64 -14.18 -22.43
C LYS A 392 -14.59 -14.72 -23.42
N LYS A 393 -13.50 -13.98 -23.67
CA LYS A 393 -12.39 -14.43 -24.51
C LYS A 393 -11.65 -15.63 -23.92
N LYS A 394 -11.41 -15.66 -22.61
CA LYS A 394 -10.80 -16.82 -21.94
C LYS A 394 -11.67 -18.06 -22.07
N THR A 395 -12.97 -17.96 -21.78
CA THR A 395 -13.91 -19.10 -21.88
C THR A 395 -14.10 -19.59 -23.31
N SER A 396 -14.13 -18.71 -24.32
CA SER A 396 -14.21 -19.12 -25.72
C SER A 396 -12.96 -19.87 -26.20
N THR A 397 -11.78 -19.48 -25.71
CA THR A 397 -10.50 -20.12 -26.08
C THR A 397 -10.40 -21.53 -25.48
N THR A 398 -10.77 -21.70 -24.21
CA THR A 398 -10.78 -23.03 -23.55
C THR A 398 -11.79 -23.99 -24.19
N THR A 399 -12.92 -23.47 -24.69
CA THR A 399 -13.96 -24.31 -25.33
C THR A 399 -13.57 -24.76 -26.74
N HIS A 400 -12.70 -24.02 -27.43
CA HIS A 400 -12.26 -24.40 -28.77
C HIS A 400 -11.20 -25.51 -28.73
N ASP A 401 -10.27 -25.48 -27.77
CA ASP A 401 -9.26 -26.53 -27.58
C ASP A 401 -9.87 -27.86 -27.07
N SER A 402 -10.98 -27.80 -26.35
CA SER A 402 -11.67 -29.00 -25.83
C SER A 402 -12.48 -29.76 -26.88
N ARG A 403 -12.58 -29.25 -28.12
CA ARG A 403 -13.31 -29.88 -29.24
C ARG A 403 -12.41 -30.53 -30.29
N GLU A 404 -11.09 -30.40 -30.16
CA GLU A 404 -10.11 -31.02 -31.06
C GLU A 404 -9.35 -32.21 -30.43
N LEU A 405 -9.80 -32.69 -29.26
CA LEU A 405 -9.45 -33.98 -28.67
C LEU A 405 -10.68 -34.90 -28.68
#